data_AF-A0A926W071-F1
#
_entry.id   AF-A0A926W071-F1
#
_cell.length_a   1.000
_cell.length_b   1.000
_cell.length_c   1.000
_cell.angle_alpha   90.00
_cell.angle_beta   90.00
_cell.angle_gamma   90.00
#
_symmetry.space_group_name_H-M   'P 1'
#
loop_
_entity.id
_entity.type
_entity.pdbx_description
1 polymer ?
#
loop_
_entity_poly.entity_id
_entity_poly.type
_entity_poly.pdbx_seq_one_letter_code
_entity_poly.pdbx_strand_id
1 'polypeptide(L)' 'MQLLCDAYGGLRLRISRLRENENLKDPPSTVLKHLVELKRPYLNAFEEELLGFIEAKASITKAEASIGDVEDS' A
#
# COMPACT_ATOMS: atom_id res chain seq x y z
N MET A 1 12.75 21.57 -8.64
CA MET A 1 13.19 20.33 -7.95
C MET A 1 12.24 19.90 -6.84
N GLN A 2 11.66 20.83 -6.05
CA GLN A 2 10.77 20.52 -4.91
C GLN A 2 9.58 19.60 -5.25
N LEU A 3 8.82 19.90 -6.31
CA LEU A 3 7.64 19.11 -6.71
C LEU A 3 7.96 17.63 -7.01
N LEU A 4 9.18 17.34 -7.47
CA LEU A 4 9.62 15.98 -7.77
C LEU A 4 9.96 15.20 -6.49
N CYS A 5 10.54 15.88 -5.50
CA CYS A 5 10.82 15.31 -4.18
C CYS A 5 9.52 15.03 -3.42
N ASP A 6 8.54 15.93 -3.52
CA ASP A 6 7.24 15.78 -2.85
C ASP A 6 6.46 14.59 -3.45
N ALA A 7 6.44 14.47 -4.79
CA ALA A 7 5.83 13.33 -5.48
C ALA A 7 6.54 12.00 -5.14
N TYR A 8 7.87 11.97 -5.19
CA TYR A 8 8.68 10.79 -4.82
C TYR A 8 8.47 10.39 -3.36
N GLY A 9 8.38 11.37 -2.45
CA GLY A 9 8.12 11.16 -1.03
C GLY A 9 6.73 10.59 -0.75
N GLY A 10 5.70 11.14 -1.41
CA GLY A 10 4.32 10.68 -1.29
C GLY A 10 4.13 9.22 -1.74
N LEU A 11 4.70 8.86 -2.90
CA LEU A 11 4.64 7.49 -3.40
C LEU A 11 5.35 6.50 -2.46
N ARG A 12 6.55 6.85 -1.98
CA ARG A 12 7.29 6.02 -1.02
C ARG A 12 6.51 5.79 0.26
N LEU A 13 5.87 6.84 0.78
CA LEU A 13 5.09 6.76 2.01
C LEU A 13 3.88 5.82 1.85
N ARG A 14 3.16 5.92 0.71
CA ARG A 14 2.04 5.02 0.40
C ARG A 14 2.49 3.55 0.40
N ILE A 15 3.57 3.25 -0.33
CA ILE A 15 4.08 1.87 -0.44
C ILE A 15 4.60 1.34 0.91
N SER A 16 5.31 2.16 1.69
CA SER A 16 5.80 1.77 3.03
C SER A 16 4.65 1.36 3.96
N ARG A 17 3.58 2.16 4.02
CA ARG A 17 2.39 1.87 4.84
C ARG A 17 1.72 0.55 4.45
N LEU A 18 1.73 0.21 3.17
CA LEU A 18 1.16 -1.05 2.69
C LEU A 18 2.04 -2.24 3.06
N ARG A 19 3.37 -2.10 3.01
CA ARG A 19 4.30 -3.16 3.43
C ARG A 19 4.23 -3.48 4.92
N GLU A 20 3.91 -2.48 5.75
CA GLU A 20 3.70 -2.66 7.19
C GLU A 20 2.39 -3.40 7.50
N ASN A 21 1.51 -3.59 6.51
CA ASN A 21 0.28 -4.36 6.69
C ASN A 21 0.55 -5.86 6.49
N GLU A 22 0.67 -6.59 7.61
CA GLU A 22 0.98 -8.03 7.66
C GLU A 22 -0.07 -8.92 6.97
N ASN A 23 -1.24 -8.36 6.62
CA ASN A 23 -2.33 -9.09 5.94
C ASN A 23 -2.18 -9.16 4.42
N LEU A 24 -1.18 -8.49 3.82
CA LEU A 24 -0.94 -8.55 2.38
C LEU A 24 -0.22 -9.84 1.99
N LYS A 25 -0.97 -10.76 1.37
CA LYS A 25 -0.45 -12.00 0.76
C LYS A 25 0.56 -11.72 -0.37
N ASP A 26 1.19 -12.78 -0.87
CA ASP A 26 2.31 -12.71 -1.82
C ASP A 26 2.09 -11.87 -3.09
N PRO A 27 0.90 -11.86 -3.75
CA PRO A 27 0.75 -11.09 -4.98
C PRO A 27 0.85 -9.57 -4.75
N PRO A 28 0.12 -8.96 -3.78
CA PRO A 28 0.32 -7.55 -3.42
C PRO A 28 1.74 -7.20 -2.97
N SER A 29 2.37 -8.03 -2.14
CA SER A 29 3.73 -7.79 -1.63
C SER A 29 4.75 -7.71 -2.78
N THR A 30 4.63 -8.61 -3.76
CA THR A 30 5.48 -8.62 -4.96
C THR A 30 5.31 -7.34 -5.80
N VAL A 31 4.08 -6.87 -5.98
CA VAL A 31 3.81 -5.61 -6.70
C VAL A 31 4.43 -4.42 -5.96
N LEU A 32 4.24 -4.32 -4.65
CA LEU A 32 4.86 -3.25 -3.83
C LEU A 32 6.39 -3.32 -3.85
N LYS A 33 6.98 -4.50 -4.03
CA LYS A 33 8.42 -4.63 -4.26
C LYS A 33 8.84 -4.04 -5.59
N HIS A 34 8.13 -4.41 -6.65
CA HIS A 34 8.40 -3.89 -7.98
C HIS A 34 8.26 -2.36 -8.04
N LEU A 35 7.22 -1.79 -7.43
CA LEU A 35 6.99 -0.34 -7.43
C LEU A 35 8.08 0.46 -6.70
N VAL A 36 8.75 -0.12 -5.68
CA VAL A 36 9.88 0.52 -4.98
C VAL A 36 11.16 0.50 -5.81
N GLU A 37 11.35 -0.54 -6.63
CA GLU A 37 12.52 -0.69 -7.50
C GLU A 37 12.48 0.27 -8.69
N LEU A 38 11.29 0.78 -9.04
CA LEU A 38 11.13 1.83 -10.03
C LEU A 38 11.81 3.12 -9.54
N LYS A 39 12.90 3.50 -10.20
CA LYS A 39 13.65 4.74 -9.93
C LYS A 39 12.95 5.99 -10.48
N ARG A 40 11.65 6.13 -10.25
CA ARG A 40 10.85 7.27 -10.73
C ARG A 40 9.88 7.81 -9.67
N PRO A 41 9.50 9.09 -9.76
CA PRO A 41 8.69 9.77 -8.73
C PRO A 41 7.18 9.65 -8.90
N TYR A 42 6.71 8.95 -9.94
CA TYR A 42 5.30 8.78 -10.22
C TYR A 42 5.04 7.40 -10.82
N LEU A 43 3.81 6.96 -10.67
CA LEU A 43 3.27 5.77 -11.32
C LEU A 43 2.60 6.16 -12.63
N ASN A 44 2.47 5.20 -13.55
CA ASN A 44 1.57 5.37 -14.68
C ASN A 44 0.12 5.10 -14.25
N ALA A 45 -0.85 5.36 -15.14
CA ALA A 45 -2.27 5.21 -14.82
C ALA A 45 -2.64 3.78 -14.35
N PHE A 46 -2.07 2.76 -14.99
CA PHE A 46 -2.31 1.37 -14.62
C PHE A 46 -1.71 1.00 -13.25
N GLU A 47 -0.52 1.51 -12.95
CA GLU A 47 0.13 1.28 -11.66
C GLU A 47 -0.54 2.05 -10.52
N GLU A 48 -1.06 3.26 -10.77
CA GLU A 48 -1.89 3.97 -9.79
C GLU A 48 -3.18 3.19 -9.51
N GLU A 49 -3.84 2.67 -10.55
CA GLU A 49 -5.05 1.85 -10.40
C GLU A 49 -4.75 0.57 -9.59
N LEU A 50 -3.65 -0.11 -9.92
CA LEU A 50 -3.22 -1.32 -9.21
C LEU A 50 -2.84 -1.02 -7.75
N LEU A 51 -2.15 0.09 -7.50
CA LEU A 51 -1.81 0.52 -6.14
C LEU A 51 -3.09 0.86 -5.35
N GLY A 52 -4.05 1.55 -5.96
CA GLY A 52 -5.34 1.85 -5.35
C GLY A 52 -6.14 0.60 -4.99
N PHE A 53 -6.11 -0.44 -5.83
CA PHE A 53 -6.73 -1.73 -5.51
C PHE A 53 -6.08 -2.40 -4.28
N ILE A 54 -4.75 -2.35 -4.18
CA ILE A 54 -4.02 -2.88 -3.02
C ILE A 54 -4.33 -2.06 -1.75
N GLU A 55 -4.39 -0.74 -1.85
CA GLU A 55 -4.77 0.16 -0.74
C GLU A 55 -6.17 -0.13 -0.22
N ALA A 56 -7.14 -0.34 -1.11
CA ALA A 56 -8.50 -0.72 -0.75
C ALA A 56 -8.54 -2.07 -0.04
N LYS A 57 -7.85 -3.08 -0.58
CA LYS A 57 -7.78 -4.41 0.03
C LYS A 57 -7.12 -4.40 1.41
N ALA A 58 -6.02 -3.67 1.56
CA ALA A 58 -5.31 -3.49 2.82
C ALA A 58 -6.17 -2.80 3.90
N SER A 59 -7.05 -1.89 3.48
CA SER A 59 -7.98 -1.17 4.37
C SER A 59 -9.13 -2.08 4.82
N ILE A 60 -9.64 -2.93 3.92
CA ILE A 60 -10.68 -3.93 4.24
C ILE A 60 -10.17 -4.92 5.30
N THR A 61 -8.96 -5.46 5.13
CA THR A 61 -8.39 -6.41 6.11
C THR A 61 -8.13 -5.77 7.48
N LYS A 62 -7.83 -4.47 7.52
CA LYS A 62 -7.67 -3.74 8.79
C LYS A 62 -9.01 -3.54 9.52
N ALA A 63 -10.11 -3.36 8.79
CA ALA A 63 -11.44 -3.23 9.37
C ALA A 63 -11.94 -4.56 9.97
N GLU A 64 -11.70 -5.69 9.30
CA GLU A 64 -12.10 -7.02 9.78
C GLU A 64 -11.33 -7.44 11.04
N ALA A 65 -10.04 -7.10 11.14
CA ALA A 65 -9.22 -7.38 12.32
C ALA A 65 -9.65 -6.62 13.60
N SER A 66 -10.57 -5.66 13.50
CA SER A 66 -11.06 -4.87 14.65
C SER A 66 -12.41 -5.33 15.22
N ILE A 67 -12.97 -6.46 14.74
CA ILE A 67 -14.30 -6.96 15.14
C ILE A 67 -14.24 -8.19 16.09
N GLY A 68 -13.08 -8.79 16.34
CA GLY A 68 -12.94 -9.89 17.31
C GLY A 68 -12.27 -9.41 18.59
N ASP A 69 -13.05 -9.26 19.67
CA ASP A 69 -12.69 -9.59 21.06
C ASP A 69 -13.75 -8.98 22.02
N VAL A 70 -14.93 -9.60 22.09
CA VAL A 70 -15.79 -9.56 23.28
C VAL A 70 -16.21 -11.01 23.56
N GLU A 71 -15.35 -11.73 24.29
CA GLU A 71 -15.77 -12.88 25.10
C GLU A 71 -16.63 -12.33 26.24
N ASP A 72 -17.92 -12.68 26.25
CA ASP A 72 -18.75 -12.55 27.45
C ASP A 72 -18.96 -13.94 28.04
N SER A 73 -18.71 -14.02 29.35
CA SER A 73 -18.59 -15.23 30.18
C SER A 73 -19.94 -15.80 30.62
#